data_AF-A0A7Y4VG45-F1
#
_entry.id   AF-A0A7Y4VG45-F1
#
_cell.length_a   1.000
_cell.length_b   1.000
_cell.length_c   1.000
_cell.angle_alpha   90.00
_cell.angle_beta   90.00
_cell.angle_gamma   90.00
#
_symmetry.space_group_name_H-M   'P 1'
#
loop_
_entity.id
_entity.type
_entity.pdbx_description
1 polymer ?
#
loop_
_entity_poly.entity_id
_entity_poly.type
_entity_poly.pdbx_seq_one_letter_code
_entity_poly.pdbx_strand_id
1 'polypeptide(L)'
;MSLLNTSSLYKTVDNVNDALFFGKKISKPEAREIVGWISTRHDTEYSYNHSYGLTGRDMNSPVHTFTGERLLCASMRHIMAEEAARVILQLSKITGSKPDSLKKTNEWFYRMLKASETAGKPLGTFCCGQCTVGLWRHLNAGGLPEYQKHISSGLMSLHSNRDEAGKWGRFPFYYTLLALSEIDDPLATKEINYALPACERSLKRLDNLSKFSKRKKELLLRILN
;
A
#
# COMPACT_ATOMS: atom_id res chain seq x y z
N MET A 1 11.69 -16.57 10.61
CA MET A 1 12.28 -16.04 9.35
C MET A 1 12.56 -14.58 9.59
N SER A 2 13.72 -14.06 9.17
CA SER A 2 14.01 -12.63 9.28
C SER A 2 13.03 -11.83 8.41
N LEU A 3 12.46 -10.74 8.95
CA LEU A 3 11.63 -9.82 8.19
C LEU A 3 12.46 -9.05 7.16
N LEU A 4 13.70 -8.69 7.51
CA LEU A 4 14.61 -7.98 6.63
C LEU A 4 15.19 -8.92 5.56
N ASN A 5 15.06 -8.52 4.29
CA ASN A 5 15.75 -9.12 3.16
C ASN A 5 16.62 -8.07 2.47
N THR A 6 17.91 -8.05 2.79
CA THR A 6 18.85 -7.03 2.27
C THR A 6 19.07 -7.10 0.77
N SER A 7 18.63 -8.17 0.10
CA SER A 7 18.70 -8.33 -1.35
C SER A 7 17.45 -7.85 -2.09
N SER A 8 16.39 -7.43 -1.40
CA SER A 8 15.10 -7.10 -2.02
C SER A 8 14.25 -6.18 -1.15
N LEU A 9 13.97 -4.97 -1.66
CA LEU A 9 13.08 -4.01 -0.99
C LEU A 9 11.65 -4.57 -0.97
N TYR A 10 11.22 -5.16 -2.09
CA TYR A 10 9.92 -5.82 -2.19
C TYR A 10 9.73 -6.90 -1.12
N LYS A 11 10.69 -7.83 -0.97
CA LYS A 11 10.56 -8.90 0.04
C LYS A 11 10.55 -8.36 1.46
N THR A 12 11.37 -7.34 1.75
CA THR A 12 11.37 -6.68 3.06
C THR A 12 10.00 -6.07 3.35
N VAL A 13 9.46 -5.29 2.42
CA VAL A 13 8.12 -4.67 2.55
C VAL A 13 7.02 -5.73 2.65
N ASP A 14 7.07 -6.79 1.83
CA ASP A 14 6.09 -7.89 1.85
C ASP A 14 6.11 -8.65 3.20
N ASN A 15 7.30 -8.90 3.75
CA ASN A 15 7.47 -9.58 5.04
C ASN A 15 6.92 -8.72 6.19
N VAL A 16 7.20 -7.41 6.19
CA VAL A 16 6.67 -6.51 7.22
C VAL A 16 5.15 -6.40 7.10
N ASN A 17 4.62 -6.24 5.88
CA ASN A 17 3.18 -6.23 5.66
C ASN A 17 2.52 -7.53 6.13
N ASP A 18 3.16 -8.69 5.93
CA ASP A 18 2.70 -9.98 6.45
C ASP A 18 2.66 -10.00 7.98
N ALA A 19 3.73 -9.53 8.62
CA ALA A 19 3.80 -9.44 10.08
C ALA A 19 2.70 -8.54 10.66
N LEU A 20 2.54 -7.33 10.10
CA LEU A 20 1.50 -6.39 10.52
C LEU A 20 0.10 -6.96 10.30
N PHE A 21 -0.15 -7.54 9.12
CA PHE A 21 -1.46 -8.07 8.77
C PHE A 21 -1.86 -9.24 9.67
N PHE A 22 -0.96 -10.16 10.00
CA PHE A 22 -1.23 -11.30 10.89
C PHE A 22 -0.97 -11.01 12.37
N GLY A 23 -0.76 -9.75 12.78
CA GLY A 23 -0.55 -9.38 14.17
C GLY A 23 0.72 -9.97 14.80
N LYS A 24 1.73 -10.30 13.99
CA LYS A 24 3.01 -10.80 14.49
C LYS A 24 3.79 -9.65 15.14
N LYS A 25 4.33 -9.91 16.33
CA LYS A 25 5.13 -8.91 17.07
C LYS A 25 6.44 -8.65 16.32
N ILE A 26 6.73 -7.37 16.07
CA ILE A 26 8.01 -6.89 15.55
C ILE A 26 8.77 -6.26 16.72
N SER A 27 9.99 -6.73 16.99
CA SER A 27 10.79 -6.20 18.10
C SER A 27 11.33 -4.80 17.77
N LYS A 28 11.61 -3.98 18.79
CA LYS A 28 12.20 -2.65 18.59
C LYS A 28 13.57 -2.70 17.87
N PRO A 29 14.49 -3.62 18.20
CA PRO A 29 15.75 -3.78 17.45
C PRO A 29 15.52 -4.15 15.98
N GLU A 30 14.66 -5.13 15.70
CA GLU A 30 14.33 -5.54 14.33
C GLU A 30 13.68 -4.41 13.53
N ALA A 31 12.76 -3.66 14.14
CA ALA A 31 12.15 -2.48 13.52
C ALA A 31 13.19 -1.41 13.17
N ARG A 32 14.18 -1.16 14.06
CA ARG A 32 15.28 -0.21 13.78
C ARG A 32 16.15 -0.69 12.63
N GLU A 33 16.49 -1.97 12.58
CA GLU A 33 17.29 -2.56 11.52
C GLU A 33 16.61 -2.41 10.15
N ILE A 34 15.32 -2.75 10.08
CA ILE A 34 14.52 -2.61 8.85
C ILE A 34 14.39 -1.15 8.43
N VAL A 35 14.06 -0.24 9.35
CA VAL A 35 13.96 1.20 9.05
C VAL A 35 15.30 1.74 8.55
N GLY A 36 16.41 1.38 9.21
CA GLY A 36 17.75 1.78 8.80
C GLY A 36 18.05 1.29 7.38
N TRP A 37 17.79 0.01 7.10
CA TRP A 37 18.06 -0.56 5.78
C TRP A 37 17.16 0.04 4.68
N ILE A 38 15.85 0.21 4.90
CA ILE A 38 14.99 0.86 3.89
C ILE A 38 15.45 2.32 3.67
N SER A 39 15.91 3.01 4.72
CA SER A 39 16.41 4.38 4.60
C SER A 39 17.64 4.50 3.69
N THR A 40 18.52 3.48 3.64
CA THR A 40 19.65 3.46 2.69
C THR A 40 19.23 3.30 1.23
N ARG A 41 17.97 2.97 0.97
CA ARG A 41 17.38 2.91 -0.37
C ARG A 41 16.84 4.26 -0.86
N HIS A 42 16.85 5.29 -0.04
CA HIS A 42 16.39 6.62 -0.45
C HIS A 42 17.27 7.20 -1.56
N ASP A 43 16.63 7.65 -2.64
CA ASP A 43 17.25 8.29 -3.81
C ASP A 43 18.35 7.44 -4.48
N THR A 44 18.22 6.12 -4.41
CA THR A 44 19.12 5.19 -5.11
C THR A 44 18.63 4.93 -6.54
N GLU A 45 19.41 4.14 -7.29
CA GLU A 45 18.94 3.54 -8.55
C GLU A 45 17.57 2.86 -8.37
N TYR A 46 16.74 2.96 -9.41
CA TYR A 46 15.35 2.48 -9.45
C TYR A 46 14.38 3.11 -8.45
N SER A 47 14.77 4.21 -7.79
CA SER A 47 13.82 5.04 -7.04
C SER A 47 12.80 5.69 -7.98
N TYR A 48 11.63 5.98 -7.43
CA TYR A 48 10.63 6.81 -8.10
C TYR A 48 10.75 8.24 -7.59
N ASN A 49 11.58 9.06 -8.25
CA ASN A 49 11.76 10.49 -7.95
C ASN A 49 12.03 10.77 -6.45
N HIS A 50 13.29 10.75 -6.00
CA HIS A 50 13.65 11.11 -4.62
C HIS A 50 12.91 10.30 -3.53
N SER A 51 12.70 9.02 -3.80
CA SER A 51 12.03 8.08 -2.89
C SER A 51 12.83 6.79 -2.73
N TYR A 52 12.22 5.74 -2.18
CA TYR A 52 12.90 4.46 -1.92
C TYR A 52 13.06 3.63 -3.20
N GLY A 53 14.31 3.33 -3.57
CA GLY A 53 14.68 2.56 -4.74
C GLY A 53 14.62 1.05 -4.53
N LEU A 54 14.03 0.38 -5.51
CA LEU A 54 14.09 -1.07 -5.65
C LEU A 54 15.53 -1.55 -5.80
N THR A 55 15.79 -2.81 -5.48
CA THR A 55 17.09 -3.44 -5.73
C THR A 55 17.17 -3.96 -7.16
N GLY A 56 18.39 -4.25 -7.65
CA GLY A 56 18.54 -4.93 -8.94
C GLY A 56 17.84 -6.30 -8.99
N ARG A 57 17.74 -7.01 -7.85
CA ARG A 57 16.97 -8.26 -7.78
C ARG A 57 15.48 -8.03 -8.00
N ASP A 58 14.93 -6.98 -7.41
CA ASP A 58 13.52 -6.62 -7.57
C ASP A 58 13.20 -6.28 -9.03
N MET A 59 14.11 -5.57 -9.71
CA MET A 59 13.95 -5.22 -11.12
C MET A 59 13.96 -6.44 -12.05
N ASN A 60 14.64 -7.52 -11.63
CA ASN A 60 14.76 -8.76 -12.39
C ASN A 60 13.78 -9.85 -11.94
N SER A 61 12.79 -9.53 -11.10
CA SER A 61 11.83 -10.50 -10.57
C SER A 61 10.41 -9.94 -10.53
N PRO A 62 9.36 -10.76 -10.68
CA PRO A 62 7.98 -10.30 -10.55
C PRO A 62 7.68 -9.73 -9.15
N VAL A 63 7.41 -8.43 -9.08
CA VAL A 63 6.91 -7.74 -7.89
C VAL A 63 5.38 -7.75 -7.90
N HIS A 64 4.78 -7.92 -6.73
CA HIS A 64 3.33 -7.94 -6.56
C HIS A 64 2.94 -7.03 -5.39
N THR A 65 1.69 -6.59 -5.37
CA THR A 65 1.07 -6.03 -4.16
C THR A 65 1.02 -7.11 -3.07
N PHE A 66 0.69 -6.70 -1.83
CA PHE A 66 0.55 -7.64 -0.71
C PHE A 66 -0.49 -8.76 -0.98
N THR A 67 -1.56 -8.41 -1.69
CA THR A 67 -2.64 -9.30 -2.12
C THR A 67 -2.35 -10.04 -3.42
N GLY A 68 -1.22 -9.82 -4.09
CA GLY A 68 -0.76 -10.64 -5.20
C GLY A 68 -1.13 -10.14 -6.60
N GLU A 69 -1.61 -8.91 -6.75
CA GLU A 69 -1.71 -8.26 -8.06
C GLU A 69 -0.30 -7.90 -8.56
N ARG A 70 0.02 -8.31 -9.79
CA ARG A 70 1.33 -8.05 -10.39
C ARG A 70 1.54 -6.56 -10.62
N LEU A 71 2.75 -6.08 -10.36
CA LEU A 71 3.18 -4.71 -10.62
C LEU A 71 4.01 -4.65 -11.90
N LEU A 72 3.76 -3.64 -12.73
CA LEU A 72 4.43 -3.47 -14.02
C LEU A 72 5.12 -2.10 -14.12
N CYS A 73 6.33 -2.09 -14.69
CA CYS A 73 7.07 -0.90 -15.11
C CYS A 73 7.05 0.24 -14.06
N ALA A 74 6.36 1.34 -14.37
CA ALA A 74 6.28 2.52 -13.52
C ALA A 74 5.46 2.30 -12.23
N SER A 75 4.39 1.50 -12.29
CA SER A 75 3.55 1.20 -11.11
C SER A 75 4.35 0.49 -10.02
N MET A 76 5.30 -0.36 -10.43
CA MET A 76 6.18 -1.08 -9.51
C MET A 76 7.02 -0.13 -8.67
N ARG A 77 7.75 0.81 -9.29
CA ARG A 77 8.58 1.77 -8.55
C ARG A 77 7.72 2.68 -7.68
N HIS A 78 6.58 3.13 -8.20
CA HIS A 78 5.70 4.04 -7.49
C HIS A 78 5.07 3.41 -6.24
N ILE A 79 4.39 2.28 -6.40
CA ILE A 79 3.72 1.59 -5.27
C ILE A 79 4.73 1.11 -4.25
N MET A 80 5.92 0.69 -4.70
CA MET A 80 6.96 0.27 -3.77
C MET A 80 7.56 1.44 -2.98
N ALA A 81 7.64 2.63 -3.56
CA ALA A 81 8.02 3.83 -2.82
C ALA A 81 6.98 4.19 -1.74
N GLU A 82 5.69 4.14 -2.09
CA GLU A 82 4.58 4.41 -1.15
C GLU A 82 4.52 3.37 -0.03
N GLU A 83 4.60 2.08 -0.36
CA GLU A 83 4.57 0.99 0.62
C GLU A 83 5.82 0.97 1.50
N ALA A 84 7.01 1.31 0.97
CA ALA A 84 8.22 1.45 1.78
C ALA A 84 8.09 2.62 2.77
N ALA A 85 7.59 3.77 2.31
CA ALA A 85 7.31 4.91 3.18
C ALA A 85 6.27 4.56 4.26
N ARG A 86 5.20 3.85 3.88
CA ARG A 86 4.17 3.32 4.79
C ARG A 86 4.76 2.39 5.86
N VAL A 87 5.63 1.46 5.45
CA VAL A 87 6.32 0.54 6.37
C VAL A 87 7.19 1.32 7.35
N ILE A 88 7.97 2.31 6.89
CA ILE A 88 8.78 3.14 7.80
C ILE A 88 7.87 3.89 8.78
N LEU A 89 6.75 4.46 8.35
CA LEU A 89 5.79 5.13 9.25
C LEU A 89 5.28 4.20 10.35
N GLN A 90 4.88 2.97 10.01
CA GLN A 90 4.38 1.99 10.99
C GLN A 90 5.48 1.54 11.95
N LEU A 91 6.67 1.21 11.44
CA LEU A 91 7.80 0.82 12.27
C LEU A 91 8.33 1.97 13.14
N SER A 92 8.21 3.22 12.68
CA SER A 92 8.60 4.41 13.45
C SER A 92 7.77 4.57 14.74
N LYS A 93 6.53 4.06 14.77
CA LYS A 93 5.72 4.00 16.00
C LYS A 93 6.33 3.06 17.04
N ILE A 94 7.00 1.99 16.61
CA ILE A 94 7.69 1.02 17.46
C ILE A 94 9.05 1.57 17.90
N THR A 95 9.81 2.17 16.99
CA THR A 95 11.16 2.68 17.27
C THR A 95 11.15 3.98 18.07
N GLY A 96 10.10 4.80 17.92
CA GLY A 96 9.98 6.14 18.49
C GLY A 96 10.73 7.21 17.69
N SER A 97 11.19 6.90 16.46
CA SER A 97 11.99 7.81 15.65
C SER A 97 11.65 7.66 14.16
N LYS A 98 11.52 8.79 13.45
CA LYS A 98 11.34 8.83 12.00
C LYS A 98 12.66 9.24 11.34
N PRO A 99 13.16 8.53 10.32
CA PRO A 99 14.37 8.90 9.61
C PRO A 99 14.15 10.14 8.70
N ASP A 100 15.23 10.88 8.43
CA ASP A 100 15.19 12.06 7.55
C ASP A 100 14.77 11.72 6.11
N SER A 101 15.11 10.52 5.62
CA SER A 101 14.66 10.02 4.31
C SER A 101 13.14 9.99 4.18
N LEU A 102 12.42 9.67 5.26
CA LEU A 102 10.96 9.67 5.26
C LEU A 102 10.40 11.08 5.13
N LYS A 103 11.00 12.05 5.83
CA LYS A 103 10.61 13.45 5.71
C LYS A 103 10.76 13.93 4.27
N LYS A 104 11.92 13.69 3.64
CA LYS A 104 12.20 14.06 2.24
C LYS A 104 11.24 13.39 1.25
N THR A 105 11.01 12.09 1.39
CA THR A 105 10.05 11.36 0.55
C THR A 105 8.62 11.91 0.70
N ASN A 106 8.18 12.20 1.92
CA ASN A 106 6.84 12.77 2.15
C ASN A 106 6.71 14.19 1.58
N GLU A 107 7.73 15.04 1.74
CA GLU A 107 7.76 16.36 1.10
C GLU A 107 7.66 16.25 -0.42
N TRP A 108 8.33 15.26 -1.01
CA TRP A 108 8.25 15.00 -2.43
C TRP A 108 6.85 14.52 -2.87
N PHE A 109 6.27 13.53 -2.20
CA PHE A 109 4.90 13.08 -2.49
C PHE A 109 3.89 14.22 -2.35
N TYR A 110 4.04 15.07 -1.34
CA TYR A 110 3.21 16.26 -1.19
C TYR A 110 3.30 17.19 -2.41
N ARG A 111 4.52 17.50 -2.87
CA ARG A 111 4.73 18.31 -4.08
C ARG A 111 4.11 17.67 -5.33
N MET A 112 4.24 16.35 -5.47
CA MET A 112 3.64 15.62 -6.59
C MET A 112 2.11 15.70 -6.59
N LEU A 113 1.48 15.51 -5.44
CA LEU A 113 0.03 15.65 -5.30
C LEU A 113 -0.42 17.08 -5.60
N LYS A 114 0.29 18.09 -5.08
CA LYS A 114 0.01 19.49 -5.39
C LYS A 114 0.15 19.83 -6.86
N ALA A 115 1.19 19.34 -7.54
CA ALA A 115 1.33 19.52 -8.97
C ALA A 115 0.19 18.83 -9.75
N SER A 116 -0.21 17.64 -9.32
CA SER A 116 -1.33 16.88 -9.90
C SER A 116 -2.67 17.62 -9.73
N GLU A 117 -2.91 18.19 -8.56
CA GLU A 117 -4.08 19.04 -8.25
C GLU A 117 -4.11 20.28 -9.15
N THR A 118 -3.01 21.02 -9.25
CA THR A 118 -2.90 22.21 -10.11
C THR A 118 -3.11 21.86 -11.58
N ALA A 119 -2.72 20.66 -12.02
CA ALA A 119 -2.97 20.15 -13.36
C ALA A 119 -4.42 19.66 -13.59
N GLY A 120 -5.33 19.87 -12.62
CA GLY A 120 -6.75 19.52 -12.74
C GLY A 120 -7.07 18.03 -12.55
N LYS A 121 -6.13 17.22 -12.05
CA LYS A 121 -6.41 15.81 -11.76
C LYS A 121 -7.28 15.68 -10.50
N PRO A 122 -8.16 14.66 -10.41
CA PRO A 122 -9.00 14.47 -9.22
C PRO A 122 -8.17 14.28 -7.95
N LEU A 123 -8.56 15.00 -6.89
CA LEU A 123 -8.00 14.87 -5.55
C LEU A 123 -8.08 13.42 -5.07
N GLY A 124 -7.02 12.95 -4.40
CA GLY A 124 -6.98 11.60 -3.86
C GLY A 124 -6.78 10.51 -4.91
N THR A 125 -6.44 10.87 -6.15
CA THR A 125 -6.12 9.91 -7.21
C THR A 125 -4.70 10.11 -7.71
N PHE A 126 -4.14 9.07 -8.32
CA PHE A 126 -2.82 9.12 -8.92
C PHE A 126 -2.87 8.66 -10.39
N CYS A 127 -1.76 8.18 -10.95
CA CYS A 127 -1.64 7.82 -12.36
C CYS A 127 -2.56 6.66 -12.82
N CYS A 128 -2.93 5.74 -11.92
CA CYS A 128 -3.88 4.66 -12.20
C CYS A 128 -4.55 4.17 -10.91
N GLY A 129 -5.54 3.27 -11.03
CA GLY A 129 -6.26 2.71 -9.87
C GLY A 129 -5.34 1.98 -8.89
N GLN A 130 -4.39 1.19 -9.37
CA GLN A 130 -3.46 0.45 -8.50
C GLN A 130 -2.53 1.38 -7.71
N CYS A 131 -1.98 2.41 -8.36
CA CYS A 131 -1.16 3.43 -7.71
C CYS A 131 -1.98 4.28 -6.74
N THR A 132 -3.24 4.55 -7.06
CA THR A 132 -4.15 5.28 -6.16
C THR A 132 -4.38 4.52 -4.86
N VAL A 133 -4.47 3.19 -4.91
CA VAL A 133 -4.62 2.37 -3.69
C VAL A 133 -3.35 2.38 -2.85
N GLY A 134 -2.16 2.32 -3.46
CA GLY A 134 -0.88 2.49 -2.77
C GLY A 134 -0.78 3.83 -2.03
N LEU A 135 -1.18 4.91 -2.72
CA LEU A 135 -1.28 6.25 -2.14
C LEU A 135 -2.17 6.26 -0.90
N TRP A 136 -3.39 5.72 -0.97
CA TRP A 136 -4.31 5.73 0.16
C TRP A 136 -3.75 5.02 1.38
N ARG A 137 -3.08 3.88 1.19
CA ARG A 137 -2.45 3.15 2.31
C ARG A 137 -1.32 3.95 2.94
N HIS A 138 -0.53 4.67 2.14
CA HIS A 138 0.51 5.57 2.63
C HIS A 138 -0.09 6.76 3.40
N LEU A 139 -1.11 7.41 2.84
CA LEU A 139 -1.83 8.52 3.46
C LEU A 139 -2.43 8.12 4.81
N ASN A 140 -3.13 6.99 4.86
CA ASN A 140 -3.75 6.45 6.06
C ASN A 140 -2.73 6.08 7.16
N ALA A 141 -1.49 5.77 6.79
CA ALA A 141 -0.41 5.58 7.77
C ALA A 141 0.13 6.90 8.36
N GLY A 142 -0.43 8.05 7.99
CA GLY A 142 0.00 9.39 8.42
C GLY A 142 1.15 9.96 7.57
N GLY A 143 1.19 9.61 6.28
CA GLY A 143 2.25 10.05 5.37
C GLY A 143 2.29 11.55 5.15
N LEU A 144 1.13 12.20 5.03
CA LEU A 144 1.03 13.62 4.73
C LEU A 144 0.10 14.32 5.73
N PRO A 145 0.26 15.64 5.97
CA PRO A 145 -0.74 16.40 6.72
C PRO A 145 -2.07 16.49 5.94
N GLU A 146 -3.18 16.63 6.67
CA GLU A 146 -4.54 16.82 6.11
C GLU A 146 -4.95 15.75 5.09
N TYR A 147 -4.40 14.54 5.21
CA TYR A 147 -4.58 13.45 4.26
C TYR A 147 -6.04 12.97 4.14
N GLN A 148 -6.89 13.29 5.12
CA GLN A 148 -8.29 12.90 5.15
C GLN A 148 -9.04 13.42 3.93
N LYS A 149 -8.82 14.68 3.51
CA LYS A 149 -9.50 15.23 2.32
C LYS A 149 -9.13 14.49 1.04
N HIS A 150 -7.88 14.04 0.94
CA HIS A 150 -7.41 13.23 -0.19
C HIS A 150 -8.04 11.85 -0.16
N ILE A 151 -8.09 11.19 1.01
CA ILE A 151 -8.76 9.89 1.14
C ILE A 151 -10.24 10.02 0.77
N SER A 152 -10.99 10.94 1.38
CA SER A 152 -12.44 11.06 1.12
C SER A 152 -12.73 11.38 -0.36
N SER A 153 -11.97 12.27 -0.99
CA SER A 153 -12.10 12.53 -2.43
C SER A 153 -11.73 11.31 -3.29
N GLY A 154 -10.68 10.58 -2.91
CA GLY A 154 -10.30 9.34 -3.57
C GLY A 154 -11.41 8.28 -3.50
N LEU A 155 -12.06 8.15 -2.35
CA LEU A 155 -13.19 7.25 -2.15
C LEU A 155 -14.43 7.65 -2.96
N MET A 156 -14.67 8.95 -3.17
CA MET A 156 -15.70 9.40 -4.13
C MET A 156 -15.34 8.98 -5.57
N SER A 157 -14.07 9.06 -5.95
CA SER A 157 -13.63 8.53 -7.25
C SER A 157 -13.81 7.01 -7.36
N LEU A 158 -13.57 6.27 -6.26
CA LEU A 158 -13.82 4.83 -6.19
C LEU A 158 -15.30 4.52 -6.41
N HIS A 159 -16.18 5.26 -5.72
CA HIS A 159 -17.63 5.14 -5.84
C HIS A 159 -18.11 5.30 -7.29
N SER A 160 -17.63 6.32 -8.00
CA SER A 160 -17.96 6.55 -9.42
C SER A 160 -17.41 5.50 -10.38
N ASN A 161 -16.63 4.53 -9.88
CA ASN A 161 -16.08 3.41 -10.65
C ASN A 161 -16.66 2.07 -10.24
N ARG A 162 -17.71 2.03 -9.40
CA ARG A 162 -18.45 0.81 -9.09
C ARG A 162 -18.94 0.15 -10.39
N ASP A 163 -18.79 -1.16 -10.48
CA ASP A 163 -19.49 -1.96 -11.48
C ASP A 163 -20.88 -2.39 -10.97
N GLU A 164 -21.59 -3.27 -11.65
CA GLU A 164 -22.85 -3.85 -11.13
C GLU A 164 -22.61 -5.14 -10.33
N ALA A 165 -21.35 -5.58 -10.27
CA ALA A 165 -20.94 -6.87 -9.72
C ALA A 165 -20.34 -6.77 -8.31
N GLY A 166 -20.41 -5.62 -7.64
CA GLY A 166 -19.82 -5.43 -6.31
C GLY A 166 -18.30 -5.23 -6.33
N LYS A 167 -17.73 -4.75 -7.45
CA LYS A 167 -16.32 -4.38 -7.58
C LYS A 167 -16.20 -2.98 -8.19
N TRP A 168 -14.98 -2.60 -8.53
CA TRP A 168 -14.65 -1.31 -9.12
C TRP A 168 -13.83 -1.50 -10.38
N GLY A 169 -14.27 -0.93 -11.51
CA GLY A 169 -13.76 -1.28 -12.83
C GLY A 169 -12.24 -1.07 -12.99
N ARG A 170 -11.70 0.06 -12.53
CA ARG A 170 -10.27 0.39 -12.67
C ARG A 170 -9.39 0.00 -11.49
N PHE A 171 -9.96 -0.48 -10.39
CA PHE A 171 -9.24 -0.67 -9.14
C PHE A 171 -9.02 -2.17 -8.84
N PRO A 172 -7.82 -2.57 -8.38
CA PRO A 172 -7.51 -3.95 -8.06
C PRO A 172 -8.32 -4.44 -6.85
N PHE A 173 -9.29 -5.33 -7.07
CA PHE A 173 -10.28 -5.72 -6.07
C PHE A 173 -9.71 -6.03 -4.66
N TYR A 174 -8.75 -6.95 -4.54
CA TYR A 174 -8.25 -7.35 -3.22
C TYR A 174 -7.34 -6.30 -2.59
N TYR A 175 -6.49 -5.66 -3.38
CA TYR A 175 -5.63 -4.60 -2.87
C TYR A 175 -6.45 -3.37 -2.42
N THR A 176 -7.55 -3.07 -3.12
CA THR A 176 -8.51 -2.04 -2.72
C THR A 176 -9.22 -2.43 -1.42
N LEU A 177 -9.73 -3.66 -1.30
CA LEU A 177 -10.33 -4.13 -0.05
C LEU A 177 -9.36 -4.04 1.14
N LEU A 178 -8.08 -4.38 0.92
CA LEU A 178 -7.05 -4.24 1.94
C LEU A 178 -6.92 -2.77 2.39
N ALA A 179 -6.81 -1.84 1.44
CA ALA A 179 -6.71 -0.42 1.78
C ALA A 179 -7.96 0.08 2.52
N LEU A 180 -9.15 -0.26 2.04
CA LEU A 180 -10.42 0.12 2.68
C LEU A 180 -10.51 -0.42 4.11
N SER A 181 -10.09 -1.66 4.35
CA SER A 181 -10.10 -2.27 5.69
C SER A 181 -9.13 -1.62 6.68
N GLU A 182 -8.15 -0.87 6.19
CA GLU A 182 -7.19 -0.13 7.02
C GLU A 182 -7.67 1.31 7.31
N ILE A 183 -8.59 1.85 6.52
CA ILE A 183 -9.03 3.25 6.58
C ILE A 183 -10.23 3.40 7.52
N ASP A 184 -10.07 4.22 8.56
CA ASP A 184 -11.14 4.61 9.47
C ASP A 184 -11.91 5.83 8.90
N ASP A 185 -12.73 5.59 7.87
CA ASP A 185 -13.59 6.59 7.22
C ASP A 185 -14.95 5.96 6.87
N PRO A 186 -16.10 6.60 7.18
CA PRO A 186 -17.42 6.07 6.84
C PRO A 186 -17.64 5.78 5.35
N LEU A 187 -16.99 6.52 4.45
CA LEU A 187 -17.02 6.24 3.01
C LEU A 187 -16.31 4.91 2.70
N ALA A 188 -15.23 4.58 3.40
CA ALA A 188 -14.54 3.30 3.20
C ALA A 188 -15.44 2.14 3.62
N THR A 189 -16.15 2.26 4.74
CA THR A 189 -17.16 1.28 5.18
C THR A 189 -18.28 1.12 4.15
N LYS A 190 -18.77 2.21 3.55
CA LYS A 190 -19.80 2.14 2.49
C LYS A 190 -19.31 1.39 1.25
N GLU A 191 -18.04 1.58 0.86
CA GLU A 191 -17.45 0.86 -0.26
C GLU A 191 -17.21 -0.62 0.07
N ILE A 192 -16.81 -0.95 1.30
CA ILE A 192 -16.74 -2.34 1.78
C ILE A 192 -18.11 -3.00 1.70
N ASN A 193 -19.17 -2.35 2.22
CA ASN A 193 -20.54 -2.86 2.21
C ASN A 193 -21.03 -3.15 0.79
N TYR A 194 -20.75 -2.24 -0.14
CA TYR A 194 -21.05 -2.44 -1.55
C TYR A 194 -20.34 -3.68 -2.14
N ALA A 195 -19.12 -3.98 -1.68
CA ALA A 195 -18.33 -5.10 -2.15
C ALA A 195 -18.64 -6.45 -1.45
N LEU A 196 -19.47 -6.48 -0.40
CA LEU A 196 -19.75 -7.72 0.37
C LEU A 196 -20.23 -8.88 -0.51
N PRO A 197 -21.19 -8.71 -1.44
CA PRO A 197 -21.64 -9.82 -2.30
C PRO A 197 -20.49 -10.40 -3.16
N ALA A 198 -19.57 -9.54 -3.63
CA ALA A 198 -18.39 -9.98 -4.38
C ALA A 198 -17.37 -10.68 -3.47
N CYS A 199 -17.25 -10.26 -2.22
CA CYS A 199 -16.41 -10.89 -1.20
C CYS A 199 -16.88 -12.33 -0.93
N GLU A 200 -18.17 -12.54 -0.70
CA GLU A 200 -18.74 -13.88 -0.47
C GLU A 200 -18.51 -14.83 -1.64
N ARG A 201 -18.77 -14.36 -2.87
CA ARG A 201 -18.53 -15.16 -4.09
C ARG A 201 -17.06 -15.48 -4.28
N SER A 202 -16.18 -14.52 -4.01
CA SER A 202 -14.74 -14.68 -4.08
C SER A 202 -14.23 -15.70 -3.05
N LEU A 203 -14.71 -15.62 -1.81
CA LEU A 203 -14.31 -16.52 -0.73
C LEU A 203 -14.61 -17.99 -1.05
N LYS A 204 -15.77 -18.26 -1.66
CA LYS A 204 -16.17 -19.62 -2.10
C LYS A 204 -15.25 -20.21 -3.19
N ARG A 205 -14.57 -19.37 -3.96
CA ARG A 205 -13.75 -19.78 -5.11
C ARG A 205 -12.25 -19.81 -4.80
N LEU A 206 -11.81 -19.17 -3.72
CA LEU A 206 -10.39 -19.09 -3.38
C LEU A 206 -9.87 -20.45 -2.93
N ASP A 207 -8.81 -20.91 -3.60
CA ASP A 207 -7.97 -22.00 -3.10
C ASP A 207 -7.07 -21.54 -1.94
N ASN A 208 -6.31 -22.48 -1.36
CA ASN A 208 -5.30 -22.18 -0.33
C ASN A 208 -3.88 -22.52 -0.79
N LEU A 209 -3.65 -22.63 -2.10
CA LEU A 209 -2.40 -23.17 -2.65
C LEU A 209 -1.25 -22.15 -2.58
N SER A 210 -1.55 -20.88 -2.86
CA SER A 210 -0.54 -19.83 -2.86
C SER A 210 -0.57 -18.98 -1.58
N LYS A 211 0.57 -18.36 -1.23
CA LYS A 211 0.62 -17.38 -0.13
C LYS A 211 -0.37 -16.22 -0.33
N PHE A 212 -0.60 -15.82 -1.59
CA PHE A 212 -1.53 -14.73 -1.91
C PHE A 212 -2.97 -15.19 -1.74
N SER A 213 -3.31 -16.43 -2.11
CA SER A 213 -4.64 -17.00 -1.88
C SER A 213 -4.98 -17.02 -0.39
N LYS A 214 -4.02 -17.42 0.46
CA LYS A 214 -4.17 -17.38 1.93
C LYS A 214 -4.44 -15.97 2.46
N ARG A 215 -3.66 -14.97 2.01
CA ARG A 215 -3.86 -13.57 2.41
C ARG A 215 -5.20 -13.01 1.96
N LYS A 216 -5.60 -13.28 0.71
CA LYS A 216 -6.92 -12.88 0.18
C LYS A 216 -8.04 -13.50 1.02
N LYS A 217 -7.94 -14.81 1.31
CA LYS A 217 -8.93 -15.51 2.12
C LYS A 217 -9.07 -14.89 3.51
N GLU A 218 -7.94 -14.68 4.20
CA GLU A 218 -7.92 -14.02 5.51
C GLU A 218 -8.53 -12.61 5.46
N LEU A 219 -8.18 -11.82 4.44
CA LEU A 219 -8.75 -10.48 4.24
C LEU A 219 -10.27 -10.53 4.09
N LEU A 220 -10.78 -11.44 3.24
CA LEU A 220 -12.22 -11.59 3.05
C LEU A 220 -12.92 -12.04 4.34
N LEU A 221 -12.34 -12.96 5.10
CA LEU A 221 -12.89 -13.40 6.38
C LEU A 221 -12.99 -12.26 7.39
N ARG A 222 -12.01 -11.35 7.44
CA ARG A 222 -12.06 -10.16 8.32
C ARG A 222 -13.09 -9.13 7.90
N ILE A 223 -13.40 -9.06 6.61
CA ILE A 223 -14.39 -8.12 6.07
C ILE A 223 -15.82 -8.63 6.28
N LEU A 224 -16.01 -9.96 6.27
CA LEU A 224 -17.32 -10.60 6.40
C LEU A 224 -17.74 -10.86 7.86
N ASN A 225 -16.81 -10.72 8.82
CA ASN A 225 -17.05 -10.89 10.26
C ASN A 225 -17.10 -9.53 10.96
#